data_AF-A0A1Q2CVB1-F1
#
_entry.id   AF-A0A1Q2CVB1-F1
#
_cell.length_a   1.000
_cell.length_b   1.000
_cell.length_c   1.000
_cell.angle_alpha   90.00
_cell.angle_beta   90.00
_cell.angle_gamma   90.00
#
_symmetry.space_group_name_H-M   'P 1'
#
loop_
_entity.id
_entity.type
_entity.pdbx_description
1 polymer ?
#
loop_
_entity_poly.entity_id
_entity_poly.type
_entity_poly.pdbx_seq_one_letter_code
_entity_poly.pdbx_strand_id
1 'polypeptide(L)'
;MSDGQHGWHPAAPRPPQVPSDKDPARPAADQGDWPASLSTPARPIPQAAPPNTPNFDAVGMQSVLTRARDQSRFVAPDIEPERERRPFPVRALLFGFVGVLVIGVVAGMIYVNFLRPHEIDTDVLAKSTATASNQVAALTPQEIVTDYFTALAEGDIDTAMAMGPKGGQGSSILLTPEVYARTMQKSAIADLTVVTTDPEATEVQVTYTLGGRPVEATVALQQVDSGQFQLRRTTMPVRVFVPGGEDVPLFINGQQVEHDQIYEVVPGRYELTTGMPYIAYPATDAFTIDKVGRDQEPRQIDASPELTEQGRRAFIQAASESLNACMAAKTLAPANCPIGLTSDGAPVVESSIERTLDGDPFADARPRLSLQKLTQAESPLTFQYTYSWDFVGGSRQRPRQATETVWVRANVLGDAPLTVTWHR
;
A
#
# COMPACT_ATOMS: atom_id res chain seq x y z
N MET A 1 64.95 -0.77 59.35
CA MET A 1 63.51 -1.08 59.45
C MET A 1 62.74 0.14 58.98
N SER A 2 62.39 0.16 57.70
CA SER A 2 61.37 1.05 57.13
C SER A 2 61.09 0.52 55.72
N ASP A 3 60.00 -0.23 55.58
CA ASP A 3 59.48 -0.68 54.29
C ASP A 3 58.41 0.31 53.83
N GLY A 4 58.66 0.93 52.68
CA GLY A 4 57.75 1.83 51.98
C GLY A 4 57.16 1.13 50.76
N GLN A 5 55.84 1.07 50.70
CA GLN A 5 55.02 0.55 49.62
C GLN A 5 55.15 1.39 48.34
N HIS A 6 55.26 0.74 47.18
CA HIS A 6 54.97 1.35 45.88
C HIS A 6 53.82 0.62 45.19
N GLY A 7 52.74 1.35 44.94
CA GLY A 7 51.58 0.92 44.19
C GLY A 7 51.81 0.94 42.68
N TRP A 8 51.23 -0.04 42.00
CA TRP A 8 51.18 -0.17 40.54
C TRP A 8 49.84 0.36 40.02
N HIS A 9 49.89 1.28 39.05
CA HIS A 9 48.75 1.64 38.18
C HIS A 9 49.09 1.25 36.74
N PRO A 10 48.24 0.50 36.02
CA PRO A 10 48.43 0.24 34.59
C PRO A 10 48.01 1.46 33.74
N ALA A 11 48.89 1.86 32.83
CA ALA A 11 48.69 2.95 31.89
C ALA A 11 47.80 2.54 30.71
N ALA A 12 46.90 3.44 30.29
CA ALA A 12 46.06 3.29 29.10
C ALA A 12 46.88 3.41 27.79
N PRO A 13 46.44 2.79 26.67
CA PRO A 13 47.13 2.86 25.39
C PRO A 13 47.01 4.26 24.77
N ARG A 14 48.12 4.78 24.22
CA ARG A 14 48.15 6.02 23.42
C ARG A 14 47.56 5.77 22.02
N PRO A 15 46.82 6.72 21.45
CA PRO A 15 46.44 6.67 20.04
C PRO A 15 47.65 6.89 19.12
N PRO A 16 47.64 6.31 17.90
CA PRO A 16 48.73 6.43 16.95
C PRO A 16 48.88 7.87 16.42
N GLN A 17 50.11 8.36 16.42
CA GLN A 17 50.50 9.64 15.83
C GLN A 17 50.53 9.51 14.30
N VAL A 18 49.77 10.38 13.62
CA VAL A 18 49.83 10.53 12.16
C VAL A 18 51.04 11.43 11.83
N PRO A 19 51.91 11.04 10.87
CA PRO A 19 53.02 11.88 10.44
C PRO A 19 52.49 13.11 9.69
N SER A 20 52.81 14.30 10.21
CA SER A 20 52.76 15.57 9.48
C SER A 20 54.05 15.68 8.68
N ASP A 21 53.96 15.63 7.35
CA ASP A 21 54.80 16.39 6.39
C ASP A 21 54.57 15.89 4.96
N LYS A 22 53.93 16.73 4.14
CA LYS A 22 54.26 17.06 2.73
C LYS A 22 53.11 17.84 2.10
N ASP A 23 53.33 19.13 1.92
CA ASP A 23 52.58 19.96 0.98
C ASP A 23 52.62 19.35 -0.44
N PRO A 24 51.48 19.07 -1.08
CA PRO A 24 51.46 18.85 -2.51
C PRO A 24 51.47 20.21 -3.23
N ALA A 25 52.46 20.36 -4.11
CA ALA A 25 52.59 21.48 -5.02
C ALA A 25 51.30 21.71 -5.83
N ARG A 26 50.90 22.98 -5.94
CA ARG A 26 49.85 23.45 -6.85
C ARG A 26 50.16 23.03 -8.30
N PRO A 27 49.24 22.36 -9.01
CA PRO A 27 49.37 22.21 -10.45
C PRO A 27 49.20 23.57 -11.12
N ALA A 28 50.05 23.85 -12.09
CA ALA A 28 49.92 24.99 -12.99
C ALA A 28 48.60 24.88 -13.77
N ALA A 29 47.89 26.01 -13.92
CA ALA A 29 46.68 26.11 -14.72
C ALA A 29 47.03 25.89 -16.20
N ASP A 30 46.59 24.76 -16.74
CA ASP A 30 46.60 24.47 -18.17
C ASP A 30 45.38 25.16 -18.80
N GLN A 31 45.65 26.11 -19.70
CA GLN A 31 44.66 26.74 -20.57
C GLN A 31 44.47 25.81 -21.77
N GLY A 32 43.53 24.87 -21.68
CA GLY A 32 43.21 23.94 -22.77
C GLY A 32 41.73 23.61 -22.81
N ASP A 33 41.06 24.09 -23.87
CA ASP A 33 39.81 23.62 -24.47
C ASP A 33 38.76 22.96 -23.55
N TRP A 34 37.91 23.81 -22.97
CA TRP A 34 36.58 23.39 -22.54
C TRP A 34 35.67 23.26 -23.77
N PRO A 35 34.97 22.14 -24.00
CA PRO A 35 33.94 22.09 -25.01
C PRO A 35 32.83 23.06 -24.61
N ALA A 36 32.54 24.01 -25.50
CA ALA A 36 31.44 24.95 -25.36
C ALA A 36 30.15 24.18 -25.06
N SER A 37 29.47 24.57 -23.99
CA SER A 37 28.11 24.14 -23.72
C SER A 37 27.24 24.49 -24.92
N LEU A 38 26.68 23.46 -25.55
CA LEU A 38 25.70 23.60 -26.62
C LEU A 38 24.54 24.44 -26.08
N SER A 39 24.35 25.59 -26.71
CA SER A 39 23.23 26.49 -26.47
C SER A 39 21.92 25.72 -26.62
N THR A 40 21.06 25.84 -25.61
CA THR A 40 19.68 25.36 -25.62
C THR A 40 19.00 25.83 -26.92
N PRO A 41 18.38 24.93 -27.71
CA PRO A 41 17.71 25.33 -28.94
C PRO A 41 16.57 26.31 -28.63
N ALA A 42 16.52 27.40 -29.40
CA ALA A 42 15.47 28.39 -29.31
C ALA A 42 14.10 27.72 -29.53
N ARG A 43 13.16 27.99 -28.62
CA ARG A 43 11.77 27.53 -28.71
C ARG A 43 11.17 28.03 -30.03
N PRO A 44 10.57 27.16 -30.87
CA PRO A 44 9.90 27.59 -32.09
C PRO A 44 8.77 28.57 -31.75
N ILE A 45 8.72 29.68 -32.47
CA ILE A 45 7.59 30.61 -32.47
C ILE A 45 6.36 29.83 -32.95
N PRO A 46 5.21 29.87 -32.26
CA PRO A 46 4.01 29.18 -32.70
C PRO A 46 3.60 29.68 -34.09
N GLN A 47 3.74 28.83 -35.11
CA GLN A 47 3.10 29.05 -36.40
C GLN A 47 1.59 28.94 -36.19
N ALA A 48 0.87 29.96 -36.63
CA ALA A 48 -0.58 29.99 -36.63
C ALA A 48 -1.12 28.76 -37.38
N ALA A 49 -1.88 27.92 -36.68
CA ALA A 49 -2.56 26.78 -37.26
C ALA A 49 -3.58 27.26 -38.31
N PRO A 50 -3.74 26.54 -39.44
CA PRO A 50 -4.80 26.82 -40.40
C PRO A 50 -6.19 26.57 -39.79
N PRO A 51 -7.21 27.36 -40.16
CA PRO A 51 -8.55 27.20 -39.63
C PRO A 51 -9.21 25.99 -40.28
N ASN A 52 -9.26 24.86 -39.58
CA ASN A 52 -10.13 23.75 -39.95
C ASN A 52 -10.76 23.16 -38.69
N THR A 53 -11.68 23.92 -38.11
CA THR A 53 -12.63 23.42 -37.13
C THR A 53 -13.75 22.67 -37.86
N PRO A 54 -14.09 21.42 -37.48
CA PRO A 54 -15.38 20.85 -37.85
C PRO A 54 -16.48 21.72 -37.22
N ASN A 55 -17.42 22.15 -38.05
CA ASN A 55 -18.61 22.90 -37.63
C ASN A 55 -19.36 22.10 -36.56
N PHE A 56 -19.23 22.54 -35.30
CA PHE A 56 -20.17 22.18 -34.26
C PHE A 56 -21.49 22.87 -34.57
N ASP A 57 -22.51 22.07 -34.88
CA ASP A 57 -23.84 22.52 -35.23
C ASP A 57 -24.49 23.20 -34.01
N ALA A 58 -24.39 24.53 -33.95
CA ALA A 58 -24.82 25.38 -32.84
C ALA A 58 -26.36 25.42 -32.65
N VAL A 59 -27.12 24.68 -33.46
CA VAL A 59 -28.58 24.64 -33.41
C VAL A 59 -29.09 23.76 -32.26
N GLY A 60 -28.30 22.79 -31.77
CA GLY A 60 -28.71 21.88 -30.69
C GLY A 60 -28.74 22.51 -29.29
N MET A 61 -27.80 23.41 -28.98
CA MET A 61 -27.64 23.95 -27.61
C MET A 61 -28.47 25.21 -27.31
N GLN A 62 -29.04 25.88 -28.31
CA GLN A 62 -29.97 27.00 -28.07
C GLN A 62 -31.32 26.55 -27.50
N SER A 63 -31.72 25.28 -27.70
CA SER A 63 -32.97 24.73 -27.15
C SER A 63 -32.89 24.46 -25.63
N VAL A 64 -31.70 24.21 -25.09
CA VAL A 64 -31.50 23.93 -23.66
C VAL A 64 -31.41 25.22 -22.85
N LEU A 65 -30.85 26.29 -23.43
CA LEU A 65 -30.73 27.59 -22.76
C LEU A 65 -32.01 28.45 -22.83
N THR A 66 -32.93 28.18 -23.77
CA THR A 66 -34.23 28.86 -23.82
C THR A 66 -35.25 28.25 -22.85
N ARG A 67 -35.13 26.97 -22.49
CA ARG A 67 -36.02 26.32 -21.51
C ARG A 67 -35.81 26.78 -20.07
N ALA A 68 -34.68 27.40 -19.76
CA ALA A 68 -34.36 27.90 -18.41
C ALA A 68 -34.82 29.35 -18.15
N ARG A 69 -35.44 30.03 -19.13
CA ARG A 69 -35.83 31.45 -19.01
C ARG A 69 -37.34 31.70 -18.94
N ASP A 70 -38.17 30.67 -18.88
CA ASP A 70 -39.62 30.83 -18.72
C ASP A 70 -39.99 30.98 -17.23
N GLN A 71 -39.78 32.17 -16.68
CA GLN A 71 -40.18 32.54 -15.31
C GLN A 71 -41.68 32.85 -15.17
N SER A 72 -42.51 32.57 -16.18
CA SER A 72 -43.93 32.94 -16.19
C SER A 72 -44.88 31.94 -15.51
N ARG A 73 -44.38 30.81 -14.97
CA ARG A 73 -45.22 29.76 -14.35
C ARG A 73 -45.27 29.74 -12.83
N PHE A 74 -44.58 30.64 -12.13
CA PHE A 74 -44.69 30.76 -10.68
C PHE A 74 -45.62 31.93 -10.32
N VAL A 75 -46.92 31.67 -10.34
CA VAL A 75 -47.90 32.51 -9.62
C VAL A 75 -47.77 32.13 -8.15
N ALA A 76 -47.25 33.05 -7.33
CA ALA A 76 -47.25 32.86 -5.89
C ALA A 76 -48.71 32.75 -5.41
N PRO A 77 -49.08 31.69 -4.68
CA PRO A 77 -50.44 31.57 -4.15
C PRO A 77 -50.73 32.73 -3.19
N ASP A 78 -51.96 33.24 -3.23
CA ASP A 78 -52.43 34.29 -2.32
C ASP A 78 -52.17 33.88 -0.88
N ILE A 79 -51.43 34.72 -0.15
CA ILE A 79 -51.12 34.52 1.26
C ILE A 79 -52.42 34.70 2.04
N GLU A 80 -53.02 33.60 2.49
CA GLU A 80 -54.09 33.64 3.47
C GLU A 80 -53.63 34.43 4.70
N PRO A 81 -54.43 35.36 5.24
CA PRO A 81 -54.04 36.12 6.42
C PRO A 81 -53.81 35.15 7.58
N GLU A 82 -52.56 35.10 8.03
CA GLU A 82 -52.10 34.25 9.11
C GLU A 82 -52.92 34.52 10.37
N ARG A 83 -53.73 33.53 10.75
CA ARG A 83 -54.61 33.59 11.90
C ARG A 83 -53.77 33.85 13.15
N GLU A 84 -53.90 35.04 13.75
CA GLU A 84 -53.24 35.44 15.00
C GLU A 84 -53.33 34.31 16.04
N ARG A 85 -52.21 33.59 16.21
CA ARG A 85 -52.09 32.60 17.27
C ARG A 85 -51.87 33.35 18.57
N ARG A 86 -52.83 33.22 19.50
CA ARG A 86 -52.72 33.75 20.86
C ARG A 86 -51.36 33.38 21.47
N PRO A 87 -50.65 34.33 22.10
CA PRO A 87 -49.31 34.10 22.62
C PRO A 87 -49.36 33.04 23.72
N PHE A 88 -48.74 31.90 23.44
CA PHE A 88 -48.58 30.83 24.41
C PHE A 88 -47.60 31.31 25.50
N PRO A 89 -47.89 31.14 26.80
CA PRO A 89 -47.08 31.73 27.87
C PRO A 89 -45.80 30.92 28.12
N VAL A 90 -44.87 30.95 27.17
CA VAL A 90 -43.60 30.20 27.19
C VAL A 90 -42.80 30.51 28.46
N ARG A 91 -42.88 31.75 28.98
CA ARG A 91 -42.20 32.16 30.21
C ARG A 91 -42.72 31.39 31.45
N ALA A 92 -44.02 31.13 31.53
CA ALA A 92 -44.58 30.39 32.67
C ALA A 92 -44.14 28.91 32.67
N LEU A 93 -44.01 28.31 31.48
CA LEU A 93 -43.55 26.93 31.29
C LEU A 93 -42.06 26.78 31.63
N LEU A 94 -41.24 27.77 31.26
CA LEU A 94 -39.81 27.79 31.53
C LEU A 94 -39.49 27.95 33.02
N PHE A 95 -40.24 28.80 33.74
CA PHE A 95 -40.12 28.91 35.20
C PHE A 95 -40.58 27.64 35.93
N GLY A 96 -41.62 26.97 35.43
CA GLY A 96 -42.06 25.68 35.98
C GLY A 96 -41.00 24.59 35.87
N PHE A 97 -40.34 24.48 34.71
CA PHE A 97 -39.33 23.44 34.48
C PHE A 97 -38.06 23.64 35.33
N VAL A 98 -37.59 24.89 35.44
CA VAL A 98 -36.42 25.23 36.27
C VAL A 98 -36.73 24.97 37.76
N GLY A 99 -37.95 25.29 38.21
CA GLY A 99 -38.36 25.01 39.60
C GLY A 99 -38.34 23.52 39.95
N VAL A 100 -38.86 22.66 39.06
CA VAL A 100 -38.87 21.20 39.28
C VAL A 100 -37.44 20.64 39.30
N LEU A 101 -36.56 21.12 38.44
CA LEU A 101 -35.18 20.64 38.36
C LEU A 101 -34.39 20.99 39.63
N VAL A 102 -34.52 22.23 40.12
CA VAL A 102 -33.86 22.65 41.36
C VAL A 102 -34.39 21.88 42.57
N ILE A 103 -35.71 21.67 42.67
CA ILE A 103 -36.31 20.87 43.75
C ILE A 103 -35.81 19.42 43.69
N GLY A 104 -35.70 18.82 42.49
CA GLY A 104 -35.17 17.46 42.32
C GLY A 104 -33.73 17.31 42.76
N VAL A 105 -32.86 18.28 42.43
CA VAL A 105 -31.44 18.27 42.84
C VAL A 105 -31.31 18.44 44.35
N VAL A 106 -32.06 19.37 44.96
CA VAL A 106 -32.02 19.61 46.41
C VAL A 106 -32.58 18.41 47.17
N ALA A 107 -33.70 17.82 46.72
CA ALA A 107 -34.26 16.62 47.32
C ALA A 107 -33.32 15.42 47.19
N GLY A 108 -32.64 15.25 46.04
CA GLY A 108 -31.62 14.22 45.83
C GLY A 108 -30.42 14.40 46.76
N MET A 109 -29.95 15.64 46.94
CA MET A 109 -28.83 15.93 47.82
C MET A 109 -29.18 15.70 49.31
N ILE A 110 -30.40 16.08 49.75
CA ILE A 110 -30.90 15.78 51.10
C ILE A 110 -31.05 14.26 51.29
N TYR A 111 -31.58 13.55 50.30
CA TYR A 111 -31.74 12.09 50.37
C TYR A 111 -30.39 11.38 50.53
N VAL A 112 -29.39 11.76 49.73
CA VAL A 112 -28.04 11.16 49.79
C VAL A 112 -27.34 11.51 51.11
N ASN A 113 -27.50 12.74 51.61
CA ASN A 113 -26.71 13.21 52.74
C ASN A 113 -27.36 12.92 54.11
N PHE A 114 -28.69 12.79 54.19
CA PHE A 114 -29.41 12.63 55.46
C PHE A 114 -30.27 11.36 55.58
N LEU A 115 -30.71 10.75 54.47
CA LEU A 115 -31.68 9.63 54.50
C LEU A 115 -31.12 8.32 53.96
N ARG A 116 -29.89 8.29 53.41
CA ARG A 116 -29.17 7.02 53.24
C ARG A 116 -28.73 6.54 54.62
N PRO A 117 -29.27 5.42 55.15
CA PRO A 117 -28.62 4.76 56.26
C PRO A 117 -27.22 4.34 55.78
N HIS A 118 -26.20 5.00 56.31
CA HIS A 118 -24.84 4.49 56.26
C HIS A 118 -24.77 3.30 57.21
N GLU A 119 -25.30 2.15 56.77
CA GLU A 119 -24.78 0.89 57.27
C GLU A 119 -23.36 0.77 56.70
N ILE A 120 -22.41 1.20 57.52
CA ILE A 120 -21.01 0.84 57.35
C ILE A 120 -20.99 -0.68 57.53
N ASP A 121 -20.92 -1.39 56.42
CA ASP A 121 -20.64 -2.82 56.43
C ASP A 121 -19.25 -3.01 57.06
N THR A 122 -19.26 -3.38 58.33
CA THR A 122 -18.05 -3.56 59.14
C THR A 122 -17.20 -4.76 58.69
N ASP A 123 -17.65 -5.53 57.70
CA ASP A 123 -16.84 -6.55 57.02
C ASP A 123 -16.03 -6.02 55.81
N VAL A 124 -16.17 -4.74 55.44
CA VAL A 124 -15.38 -4.12 54.34
C VAL A 124 -14.32 -3.12 54.84
N LEU A 125 -14.27 -2.85 56.14
CA LEU A 125 -13.12 -2.19 56.75
C LEU A 125 -12.02 -3.22 56.98
N ALA A 126 -11.13 -3.34 55.99
CA ALA A 126 -9.83 -3.98 56.17
C ALA A 126 -9.09 -3.33 57.34
N LYS A 127 -9.25 -3.93 58.52
CA LYS A 127 -8.32 -3.78 59.62
C LYS A 127 -6.95 -4.18 59.06
N SER A 128 -6.01 -3.23 59.02
CA SER A 128 -4.62 -3.46 58.66
C SER A 128 -4.01 -4.51 59.61
N THR A 129 -4.29 -5.76 59.31
CA THR A 129 -3.63 -6.93 59.83
C THR A 129 -2.67 -7.28 58.74
N ALA A 130 -1.37 -7.17 59.03
CA ALA A 130 -0.31 -7.58 58.13
C ALA A 130 -0.45 -9.08 57.84
N THR A 131 -1.24 -9.42 56.84
CA THR A 131 -1.40 -10.78 56.30
C THR A 131 -1.91 -10.63 54.87
N ALA A 132 -1.02 -10.96 53.93
CA ALA A 132 -1.22 -11.04 52.49
C ALA A 132 -2.68 -11.27 52.05
N SER A 133 -3.26 -10.28 51.37
CA SER A 133 -4.48 -10.42 50.58
C SER A 133 -4.20 -9.93 49.17
N ASN A 134 -4.42 -10.81 48.21
CA ASN A 134 -4.30 -10.64 46.76
C ASN A 134 -4.85 -9.29 46.23
N GLN A 135 -4.07 -8.22 46.33
CA GLN A 135 -4.08 -7.19 45.31
C GLN A 135 -3.53 -7.86 44.07
N VAL A 136 -4.28 -7.83 42.96
CA VAL A 136 -3.68 -8.09 41.64
C VAL A 136 -2.52 -7.11 41.56
N ALA A 137 -1.29 -7.61 41.72
CA ALA A 137 -0.10 -6.77 41.69
C ALA A 137 -0.15 -6.04 40.35
N ALA A 138 -0.19 -4.71 40.40
CA ALA A 138 -0.11 -3.92 39.18
C ALA A 138 1.22 -4.27 38.51
N LEU A 139 1.17 -4.78 37.29
CA LEU A 139 2.36 -5.14 36.53
C LEU A 139 3.28 -3.92 36.44
N THR A 140 4.56 -4.13 36.73
CA THR A 140 5.61 -3.14 36.49
C THR A 140 5.73 -2.89 34.97
N PRO A 141 6.30 -1.74 34.56
CA PRO A 141 6.60 -1.45 33.15
C PRO A 141 7.36 -2.58 32.43
N GLN A 142 8.30 -3.23 33.14
CA GLN A 142 9.10 -4.32 32.62
C GLN A 142 8.28 -5.60 32.43
N GLU A 143 7.45 -5.94 33.42
CA GLU A 143 6.61 -7.14 33.38
C GLU A 143 5.62 -7.08 32.22
N ILE A 144 4.89 -5.97 32.05
CA ILE A 144 3.92 -5.87 30.95
C ILE A 144 4.58 -5.93 29.57
N VAL A 145 5.77 -5.36 29.41
CA VAL A 145 6.52 -5.47 28.14
C VAL A 145 7.01 -6.90 27.92
N THR A 146 7.47 -7.56 28.99
CA THR A 146 7.87 -8.98 28.95
C THR A 146 6.68 -9.87 28.56
N ASP A 147 5.52 -9.67 29.18
CA ASP A 147 4.30 -10.43 28.92
C ASP A 147 3.82 -10.20 27.48
N TYR A 148 3.86 -8.96 26.98
CA TYR A 148 3.51 -8.64 25.59
C TYR A 148 4.38 -9.42 24.58
N PHE A 149 5.70 -9.38 24.73
CA PHE A 149 6.59 -10.09 23.81
C PHE A 149 6.56 -11.60 24.00
N THR A 150 6.28 -12.09 25.21
CA THR A 150 6.08 -13.52 25.49
C THR A 150 4.82 -14.02 24.79
N ALA A 151 3.70 -13.30 24.92
CA ALA A 151 2.46 -13.63 24.22
C ALA A 151 2.65 -13.67 22.70
N LEU A 152 3.38 -12.70 22.14
CA LEU A 152 3.77 -12.74 20.73
C LEU A 152 4.67 -13.94 20.39
N ALA A 153 5.66 -14.27 21.21
CA ALA A 153 6.55 -15.41 20.99
C ALA A 153 5.83 -16.77 21.09
N GLU A 154 4.75 -16.85 21.87
CA GLU A 154 3.92 -18.05 22.04
C GLU A 154 2.76 -18.14 21.03
N GLY A 155 2.52 -17.08 20.25
CA GLY A 155 1.42 -17.04 19.29
C GLY A 155 0.07 -16.63 19.88
N ASP A 156 0.04 -16.21 21.14
CA ASP A 156 -1.15 -15.71 21.82
C ASP A 156 -1.37 -14.22 21.48
N ILE A 157 -1.85 -14.00 20.26
CA ILE A 157 -2.12 -12.65 19.76
C ILE A 157 -3.19 -11.93 20.59
N ASP A 158 -4.19 -12.64 21.12
CA ASP A 158 -5.28 -12.05 21.89
C ASP A 158 -4.77 -11.47 23.21
N THR A 159 -3.91 -12.21 23.93
CA THR A 159 -3.25 -11.71 25.14
C THR A 159 -2.35 -10.53 24.82
N ALA A 160 -1.57 -10.57 23.75
CA ALA A 160 -0.73 -9.44 23.35
C ALA A 160 -1.56 -8.18 23.06
N MET A 161 -2.71 -8.32 22.39
CA MET A 161 -3.59 -7.19 22.07
C MET A 161 -4.34 -6.64 23.29
N ALA A 162 -4.48 -7.41 24.37
CA ALA A 162 -5.07 -6.93 25.62
C ALA A 162 -4.16 -5.98 26.41
N MET A 163 -2.85 -5.94 26.10
CA MET A 163 -1.85 -5.16 26.86
C MET A 163 -1.86 -3.66 26.54
N GLY A 164 -2.70 -3.20 25.62
CA GLY A 164 -2.83 -1.79 25.24
C GLY A 164 -3.70 -1.59 24.00
N PRO A 165 -4.00 -0.33 23.63
CA PRO A 165 -4.79 -0.04 22.44
C PRO A 165 -4.02 -0.34 21.15
N LYS A 166 -4.72 -0.42 20.03
CA LYS A 166 -4.08 -0.48 18.70
C LYS A 166 -3.34 0.82 18.39
N GLY A 167 -2.32 0.74 17.54
CA GLY A 167 -1.53 1.90 17.11
C GLY A 167 -2.30 2.88 16.23
N GLY A 168 -3.29 2.40 15.48
CA GLY A 168 -4.16 3.23 14.65
C GLY A 168 -5.60 2.73 14.56
N GLN A 169 -6.30 3.19 13.53
CA GLN A 169 -7.69 2.82 13.22
C GLN A 169 -7.77 1.80 12.07
N GLY A 170 -6.65 1.13 11.75
CA GLY A 170 -6.61 0.12 10.70
C GLY A 170 -7.46 -1.11 11.01
N SER A 171 -7.74 -1.88 9.96
CA SER A 171 -8.41 -3.17 10.06
C SER A 171 -7.57 -4.17 10.86
N SER A 172 -8.22 -4.95 11.73
CA SER A 172 -7.60 -6.01 12.54
C SER A 172 -7.62 -7.38 11.86
N ILE A 173 -7.97 -7.47 10.57
CA ILE A 173 -8.08 -8.75 9.86
C ILE A 173 -6.76 -9.54 9.83
N LEU A 174 -5.61 -8.88 10.01
CA LEU A 174 -4.29 -9.49 10.09
C LEU A 174 -3.86 -9.89 11.51
N LEU A 175 -4.68 -9.59 12.52
CA LEU A 175 -4.40 -9.86 13.94
C LEU A 175 -5.10 -11.12 14.45
N THR A 176 -5.42 -12.06 13.55
CA THR A 176 -6.04 -13.33 13.94
C THR A 176 -4.98 -14.37 14.29
N PRO A 177 -5.28 -15.34 15.16
CA PRO A 177 -4.34 -16.41 15.51
C PRO A 177 -3.79 -17.17 14.28
N GLU A 178 -4.64 -17.42 13.26
CA GLU A 178 -4.20 -18.12 12.04
C GLU A 178 -3.16 -17.31 11.25
N VAL A 179 -3.43 -16.03 10.99
CA VAL A 179 -2.52 -15.16 10.25
C VAL A 179 -1.23 -14.97 11.02
N TYR A 180 -1.32 -14.79 12.33
CA TYR A 180 -0.15 -14.61 13.18
C TYR A 180 0.71 -15.87 13.27
N ALA A 181 0.13 -17.07 13.33
CA ALA A 181 0.89 -18.31 13.27
C ALA A 181 1.75 -18.42 11.99
N ARG A 182 1.25 -17.94 10.84
CA ARG A 182 2.01 -17.87 9.59
C ARG A 182 3.13 -16.81 9.65
N THR A 183 2.89 -15.69 10.32
CA THR A 183 3.92 -14.68 10.62
C THR A 183 5.05 -15.30 11.46
N MET A 184 4.73 -16.05 12.51
CA MET A 184 5.72 -16.69 13.39
C MET A 184 6.59 -17.72 12.69
N GLN A 185 6.01 -18.53 11.78
CA GLN A 185 6.77 -19.50 10.97
C GLN A 185 7.89 -18.83 10.15
N LYS A 186 7.71 -17.56 9.80
CA LYS A 186 8.65 -16.77 8.98
C LYS A 186 9.60 -15.93 9.83
N SER A 187 9.16 -15.53 11.01
CA SER A 187 9.91 -14.63 11.90
C SER A 187 9.47 -14.80 13.36
N ALA A 188 9.93 -15.88 13.99
CA ALA A 188 9.73 -16.08 15.42
C ALA A 188 10.45 -14.98 16.21
N ILE A 189 9.84 -14.55 17.31
CA ILE A 189 10.46 -13.67 18.31
C ILE A 189 11.14 -14.57 19.35
N ALA A 190 12.40 -14.28 19.68
CA ALA A 190 13.16 -15.02 20.69
C ALA A 190 14.17 -14.12 21.41
N ASP A 191 14.86 -14.66 22.41
CA ASP A 191 15.99 -14.02 23.10
C ASP A 191 15.67 -12.64 23.69
N LEU A 192 14.44 -12.43 24.17
CA LEU A 192 14.01 -11.18 24.77
C LEU A 192 14.84 -10.85 26.02
N THR A 193 15.40 -9.63 26.05
CA THR A 193 16.07 -9.05 27.22
C THR A 193 15.52 -7.64 27.44
N VAL A 194 15.07 -7.35 28.66
CA VAL A 194 14.66 -6.01 29.07
C VAL A 194 15.88 -5.27 29.64
N VAL A 195 16.21 -4.12 29.05
CA VAL A 195 17.39 -3.31 29.41
C VAL A 195 17.04 -2.26 30.47
N THR A 196 15.85 -1.69 30.40
CA THR A 196 15.40 -0.67 31.37
C THR A 196 15.08 -1.29 32.73
N THR A 197 15.70 -0.77 33.80
CA THR A 197 15.52 -1.24 35.18
C THR A 197 14.68 -0.31 36.08
N ASP A 198 14.32 0.88 35.60
CA ASP A 198 13.52 1.85 36.35
C ASP A 198 12.05 1.38 36.48
N PRO A 199 11.54 1.15 37.71
CA PRO A 199 10.20 0.62 37.93
C PRO A 199 9.07 1.61 37.59
N GLU A 200 9.37 2.87 37.33
CA GLU A 200 8.39 3.90 36.94
C GLU A 200 8.58 4.36 35.48
N ALA A 201 9.39 3.64 34.69
CA ALA A 201 9.70 4.00 33.32
C ALA A 201 8.45 4.04 32.41
N THR A 202 8.28 5.13 31.68
CA THR A 202 7.27 5.26 30.61
C THR A 202 7.81 4.85 29.23
N GLU A 203 9.11 4.53 29.15
CA GLU A 203 9.76 3.96 27.97
C GLU A 203 10.68 2.80 28.42
N VAL A 204 10.40 1.59 27.92
CA VAL A 204 11.16 0.39 28.25
C VAL A 204 11.96 -0.05 27.02
N GLN A 205 13.27 -0.12 27.18
CA GLN A 205 14.20 -0.60 26.16
C GLN A 205 14.29 -2.11 26.24
N VAL A 206 14.20 -2.77 25.09
CA VAL A 206 14.31 -4.21 24.95
C VAL A 206 15.23 -4.56 23.79
N THR A 207 15.85 -5.72 23.89
CA THR A 207 16.51 -6.40 22.78
C THR A 207 15.89 -7.77 22.59
N TYR A 208 15.76 -8.23 21.35
CA TYR A 208 15.26 -9.57 21.01
C TYR A 208 15.74 -9.95 19.61
N THR A 209 15.50 -11.19 19.20
CA THR A 209 15.69 -11.64 17.83
C THR A 209 14.35 -11.79 17.12
N LEU A 210 14.29 -11.35 15.86
CA LEU A 210 13.11 -11.51 14.99
C LEU A 210 13.53 -12.28 13.73
N GLY A 211 13.13 -13.55 13.66
CA GLY A 211 13.62 -14.46 12.61
C GLY A 211 15.15 -14.57 12.61
N GLY A 212 15.76 -14.62 13.81
CA GLY A 212 17.21 -14.69 14.01
C GLY A 212 17.99 -13.40 13.80
N ARG A 213 17.33 -12.27 13.48
CA ARG A 213 17.97 -10.96 13.35
C ARG A 213 17.82 -10.16 14.65
N PRO A 214 18.89 -9.59 15.22
CA PRO A 214 18.80 -8.77 16.41
C PRO A 214 17.99 -7.50 16.15
N VAL A 215 17.13 -7.15 17.10
CA VAL A 215 16.30 -5.94 17.11
C VAL A 215 16.47 -5.26 18.46
N GLU A 216 16.69 -3.95 18.41
CA GLU A 216 16.62 -3.07 19.56
C GLU A 216 15.37 -2.20 19.44
N ALA A 217 14.53 -2.19 20.48
CA ALA A 217 13.27 -1.47 20.46
C ALA A 217 13.06 -0.70 21.77
N THR A 218 12.31 0.39 21.66
CA THR A 218 11.80 1.13 22.82
C THR A 218 10.28 1.04 22.80
N VAL A 219 9.70 0.43 23.82
CA VAL A 219 8.26 0.31 24.00
C VAL A 219 7.78 1.45 24.88
N ALA A 220 6.85 2.25 24.36
CA ALA A 220 6.25 3.34 25.11
C ALA A 220 5.04 2.82 25.90
N LEU A 221 4.96 3.22 27.15
CA LEU A 221 3.88 2.88 28.07
C LEU A 221 3.11 4.14 28.47
N GLN A 222 1.93 3.91 29.03
CA GLN A 222 1.17 4.94 29.72
C GLN A 222 0.52 4.33 30.96
N GLN A 223 0.37 5.15 31.99
CA GLN A 223 -0.41 4.77 33.16
C GLN A 223 -1.87 5.16 32.92
N VAL A 224 -2.80 4.23 33.15
CA VAL A 224 -4.23 4.52 33.10
C VAL A 224 -4.73 5.03 34.47
N ASP A 225 -5.94 5.57 34.53
CA ASP A 225 -6.51 6.18 35.75
C ASP A 225 -6.55 5.23 36.96
N SER A 226 -6.52 3.90 36.74
CA SER A 226 -6.43 2.89 37.79
C SER A 226 -5.03 2.74 38.40
N GLY A 227 -4.04 3.47 37.89
CA GLY A 227 -2.64 3.37 38.29
C GLY A 227 -1.86 2.23 37.63
N GLN A 228 -2.50 1.44 36.76
CA GLN A 228 -1.84 0.34 36.04
C GLN A 228 -1.12 0.84 34.79
N PHE A 229 -0.01 0.18 34.45
CA PHE A 229 0.65 0.40 33.17
C PHE A 229 -0.06 -0.35 32.04
N GLN A 230 -0.10 0.27 30.87
CA GLN A 230 -0.42 -0.38 29.60
C GLN A 230 0.55 0.08 28.52
N LEU A 231 0.74 -0.72 27.47
CA LEU A 231 1.43 -0.24 26.28
C LEU A 231 0.65 0.95 25.71
N ARG A 232 1.36 1.97 25.24
CA ARG A 232 0.73 3.08 24.53
C ARG A 232 0.11 2.62 23.21
N ARG A 233 0.67 1.56 22.62
CA ARG A 233 0.08 0.82 21.51
C ARG A 233 0.66 -0.58 21.38
N THR A 234 -0.14 -1.50 20.87
CA THR A 234 0.20 -2.91 20.64
C THR A 234 0.46 -3.23 19.16
N THR A 235 0.09 -2.33 18.23
CA THR A 235 0.18 -2.58 16.78
C THR A 235 0.79 -1.40 16.04
N MET A 236 1.20 -1.64 14.79
CA MET A 236 1.64 -0.64 13.84
C MET A 236 0.64 -0.59 12.67
N PRO A 237 0.16 0.59 12.26
CA PRO A 237 -0.63 0.72 11.03
C PRO A 237 0.27 0.60 9.79
N VAL A 238 -0.15 -0.19 8.81
CA VAL A 238 0.51 -0.33 7.51
C VAL A 238 -0.50 -0.14 6.37
N ARG A 239 -0.03 0.36 5.24
CA ARG A 239 -0.80 0.49 4.00
C ARG A 239 0.00 -0.15 2.88
N VAL A 240 -0.58 -1.12 2.19
CA VAL A 240 0.05 -1.73 1.01
C VAL A 240 -0.48 -1.02 -0.24
N PHE A 241 0.43 -0.39 -0.98
CA PHE A 241 0.12 0.34 -2.20
C PHE A 241 0.61 -0.45 -3.41
N VAL A 242 -0.31 -0.73 -4.35
CA VAL A 242 -0.05 -1.49 -5.58
C VAL A 242 -0.51 -0.66 -6.77
N PRO A 243 0.38 0.13 -7.40
CA PRO A 243 0.00 1.02 -8.51
C PRO A 243 -0.61 0.25 -9.69
N GLY A 244 -1.85 0.54 -10.08
CA GLY A 244 -2.53 -0.12 -11.22
C GLY A 244 -2.88 -1.59 -10.97
N GLY A 245 -2.90 -2.01 -9.71
CA GLY A 245 -3.13 -3.39 -9.26
C GLY A 245 -4.47 -3.64 -8.60
N GLU A 246 -5.43 -2.73 -8.73
CA GLU A 246 -6.73 -2.78 -8.04
C GLU A 246 -7.49 -4.09 -8.31
N ASP A 247 -7.29 -4.67 -9.51
CA ASP A 247 -7.90 -5.92 -9.97
C ASP A 247 -7.04 -7.18 -9.65
N VAL A 248 -5.83 -7.03 -9.11
CA VAL A 248 -4.91 -8.15 -8.81
C VAL A 248 -5.13 -8.58 -7.36
N PRO A 249 -5.57 -9.81 -7.05
CA PRO A 249 -5.78 -10.22 -5.67
C PRO A 249 -4.53 -10.00 -4.79
N LEU A 250 -4.74 -9.46 -3.59
CA LEU A 250 -3.68 -9.23 -2.60
C LEU A 250 -3.95 -10.08 -1.35
N PHE A 251 -2.96 -10.90 -1.01
CA PHE A 251 -2.96 -11.70 0.20
C PHE A 251 -1.72 -11.38 1.02
N ILE A 252 -1.92 -11.12 2.31
CA ILE A 252 -0.84 -10.94 3.28
C ILE A 252 -0.82 -12.16 4.19
N ASN A 253 0.27 -12.93 4.16
CA ASN A 253 0.40 -14.19 4.90
C ASN A 253 -0.82 -15.12 4.70
N GLY A 254 -1.37 -15.19 3.49
CA GLY A 254 -2.51 -16.03 3.13
C GLY A 254 -3.89 -15.45 3.48
N GLN A 255 -3.97 -14.30 4.16
CA GLN A 255 -5.22 -13.58 4.37
C GLN A 255 -5.47 -12.61 3.23
N GLN A 256 -6.61 -12.74 2.56
CA GLN A 256 -7.02 -11.79 1.53
C GLN A 256 -7.30 -10.42 2.16
N VAL A 257 -6.82 -9.37 1.50
CA VAL A 257 -6.96 -7.98 1.92
C VAL A 257 -7.31 -7.09 0.74
N GLU A 258 -7.94 -5.94 1.01
CA GLU A 258 -8.17 -4.88 0.04
C GLU A 258 -6.92 -4.01 -0.17
N HIS A 259 -6.78 -3.45 -1.36
CA HIS A 259 -5.71 -2.51 -1.72
C HIS A 259 -5.89 -1.14 -1.03
N ASP A 260 -4.78 -0.44 -0.78
CA ASP A 260 -4.73 0.93 -0.25
C ASP A 260 -5.49 1.15 1.10
N GLN A 261 -5.94 0.06 1.73
CA GLN A 261 -6.52 0.07 3.06
C GLN A 261 -5.40 0.00 4.12
N ILE A 262 -5.68 0.61 5.27
CA ILE A 262 -4.79 0.56 6.44
C ILE A 262 -5.12 -0.69 7.27
N TYR A 263 -4.09 -1.45 7.60
CA TYR A 263 -4.15 -2.65 8.44
C TYR A 263 -3.29 -2.49 9.68
N GLU A 264 -3.73 -3.08 10.79
CA GLU A 264 -2.93 -3.16 12.01
C GLU A 264 -2.12 -4.46 12.00
N VAL A 265 -0.83 -4.34 12.29
CA VAL A 265 0.11 -5.47 12.32
C VAL A 265 0.99 -5.42 13.56
N VAL A 266 1.43 -6.58 14.01
CA VAL A 266 2.40 -6.75 15.11
C VAL A 266 3.81 -7.02 14.57
N PRO A 267 4.87 -6.97 15.41
CA PRO A 267 6.21 -7.35 14.97
C PRO A 267 6.24 -8.72 14.29
N GLY A 268 6.85 -8.79 13.12
CA GLY A 268 6.77 -9.96 12.24
C GLY A 268 7.15 -9.69 10.79
N ARG A 269 7.30 -10.77 10.01
CA ARG A 269 7.51 -10.78 8.56
C ARG A 269 6.21 -11.13 7.84
N TYR A 270 5.87 -10.31 6.85
CA TYR A 270 4.65 -10.38 6.08
C TYR A 270 4.99 -10.57 4.61
N GLU A 271 4.55 -11.70 4.05
CA GLU A 271 4.69 -12.01 2.63
C GLU A 271 3.43 -11.64 1.87
N LEU A 272 3.65 -11.05 0.69
CA LEU A 272 2.59 -10.72 -0.25
C LEU A 272 2.47 -11.84 -1.28
N THR A 273 1.24 -12.23 -1.60
CA THR A 273 0.97 -13.20 -2.67
C THR A 273 -0.33 -12.82 -3.39
N THR A 274 -0.52 -13.36 -4.58
CA THR A 274 -1.75 -13.20 -5.38
C THR A 274 -2.65 -14.44 -5.34
N GLY A 275 -2.11 -15.59 -4.96
CA GLY A 275 -2.77 -16.89 -5.15
C GLY A 275 -2.93 -17.31 -6.62
N MET A 276 -2.36 -16.56 -7.57
CA MET A 276 -2.54 -16.79 -9.01
C MET A 276 -1.32 -17.49 -9.64
N PRO A 277 -1.52 -18.27 -10.73
CA PRO A 277 -0.41 -18.99 -11.37
C PRO A 277 0.50 -18.08 -12.21
N TYR A 278 -0.03 -16.98 -12.77
CA TYR A 278 0.67 -16.18 -13.78
C TYR A 278 1.24 -14.86 -13.29
N ILE A 279 0.77 -14.37 -12.14
CA ILE A 279 1.22 -13.13 -11.52
C ILE A 279 1.57 -13.43 -10.07
N ALA A 280 2.69 -12.91 -9.57
CA ALA A 280 3.05 -13.03 -8.16
C ALA A 280 3.76 -11.75 -7.68
N TYR A 281 3.65 -11.46 -6.39
CA TYR A 281 4.54 -10.49 -5.76
C TYR A 281 5.92 -11.14 -5.57
N PRO A 282 7.02 -10.48 -5.99
CA PRO A 282 8.36 -10.99 -5.75
C PRO A 282 8.68 -11.01 -4.25
N ALA A 283 9.60 -11.88 -3.83
CA ALA A 283 9.99 -12.01 -2.42
C ALA A 283 10.57 -10.71 -1.81
N THR A 284 11.01 -9.77 -2.66
CA THR A 284 11.48 -8.44 -2.28
C THR A 284 10.36 -7.54 -1.75
N ASP A 285 9.11 -7.81 -2.12
CA ASP A 285 7.95 -7.03 -1.68
C ASP A 285 7.47 -7.45 -0.27
N ALA A 286 8.00 -8.57 0.25
CA ALA A 286 7.74 -8.96 1.63
C ALA A 286 8.36 -7.93 2.58
N PHE A 287 7.59 -7.51 3.59
CA PHE A 287 8.01 -6.49 4.55
C PHE A 287 8.20 -7.07 5.94
N THR A 288 9.01 -6.40 6.76
CA THR A 288 9.22 -6.74 8.17
C THR A 288 8.81 -5.55 9.03
N ILE A 289 8.01 -5.83 10.06
CA ILE A 289 7.75 -4.94 11.17
C ILE A 289 8.67 -5.40 12.30
N ASP A 290 9.76 -4.66 12.50
CA ASP A 290 10.72 -4.94 13.55
C ASP A 290 10.18 -4.44 14.89
N LYS A 291 9.59 -3.25 14.95
CA LYS A 291 9.14 -2.60 16.20
C LYS A 291 7.80 -1.88 16.05
N VAL A 292 7.14 -1.68 17.19
CA VAL A 292 5.92 -0.85 17.31
C VAL A 292 6.34 0.64 17.45
N GLY A 293 6.89 1.21 16.37
CA GLY A 293 7.48 2.57 16.29
C GLY A 293 6.54 3.72 16.62
N ARG A 294 7.08 4.89 17.00
CA ARG A 294 6.41 6.01 17.71
C ARG A 294 5.32 6.75 16.95
N ASP A 295 5.33 6.67 15.63
CA ASP A 295 4.45 7.47 14.79
C ASP A 295 3.06 6.82 14.67
N GLN A 296 2.04 7.66 14.49
CA GLN A 296 0.67 7.20 14.23
C GLN A 296 0.38 7.10 12.72
N GLU A 297 1.29 7.59 11.88
CA GLU A 297 1.13 7.53 10.44
C GLU A 297 1.30 6.09 9.94
N PRO A 298 0.41 5.61 9.06
CA PRO A 298 0.57 4.30 8.45
C PRO A 298 1.88 4.22 7.68
N ARG A 299 2.67 3.17 7.94
CA ARG A 299 3.83 2.87 7.10
C ARG A 299 3.35 2.40 5.73
N GLN A 300 3.71 3.14 4.69
CA GLN A 300 3.46 2.74 3.31
C GLN A 300 4.43 1.64 2.89
N ILE A 301 3.89 0.59 2.27
CA ILE A 301 4.60 -0.52 1.65
C ILE A 301 4.25 -0.51 0.17
N ASP A 302 5.21 -0.18 -0.69
CA ASP A 302 5.04 -0.25 -2.13
C ASP A 302 5.27 -1.69 -2.59
N ALA A 303 4.33 -2.25 -3.35
CA ALA A 303 4.41 -3.59 -3.89
C ALA A 303 4.15 -3.58 -5.40
N SER A 304 4.90 -4.38 -6.14
CA SER A 304 4.91 -4.43 -7.59
C SER A 304 4.87 -5.88 -8.04
N PRO A 305 3.68 -6.44 -8.31
CA PRO A 305 3.59 -7.82 -8.79
C PRO A 305 4.23 -7.94 -10.17
N GLU A 306 4.68 -9.14 -10.48
CA GLU A 306 5.39 -9.48 -11.71
C GLU A 306 4.80 -10.73 -12.36
N LEU A 307 5.11 -10.93 -13.64
CA LEU A 307 4.81 -12.21 -14.29
C LEU A 307 5.64 -13.32 -13.65
N THR A 308 4.99 -14.43 -13.31
CA THR A 308 5.70 -15.64 -12.94
C THR A 308 6.37 -16.26 -14.18
N GLU A 309 7.30 -17.20 -13.97
CA GLU A 309 7.87 -17.98 -15.07
C GLU A 309 6.80 -18.77 -15.84
N GLN A 310 5.77 -19.24 -15.14
CA GLN A 310 4.63 -19.89 -15.77
C GLN A 310 3.83 -18.90 -16.63
N GLY A 311 3.55 -17.70 -16.11
CA GLY A 311 2.87 -16.63 -16.85
C GLY A 311 3.64 -16.21 -18.10
N ARG A 312 4.96 -16.03 -17.98
CA ARG A 312 5.83 -15.71 -19.12
C ARG A 312 5.77 -16.77 -20.21
N ARG A 313 5.88 -18.06 -19.86
CA ARG A 313 5.81 -19.16 -20.82
C ARG A 313 4.44 -19.26 -21.48
N ALA A 314 3.36 -19.16 -20.70
CA ALA A 314 1.99 -19.19 -21.23
C ALA A 314 1.74 -18.02 -22.20
N PHE A 315 2.27 -16.83 -21.88
CA PHE A 315 2.17 -15.66 -22.75
C PHE A 315 2.89 -15.87 -24.08
N ILE A 316 4.16 -16.30 -24.04
CA ILE A 316 4.97 -16.54 -25.24
C ILE A 316 4.32 -17.63 -26.10
N GLN A 317 3.83 -18.71 -25.49
CA GLN A 317 3.14 -19.78 -26.19
C GLN A 317 1.90 -19.25 -26.92
N ALA A 318 1.01 -18.55 -26.21
CA ALA A 318 -0.22 -18.01 -26.80
C ALA A 318 0.07 -16.99 -27.93
N ALA A 319 1.11 -16.15 -27.75
CA ALA A 319 1.55 -15.21 -28.78
C ALA A 319 2.13 -15.93 -30.00
N SER A 320 2.94 -16.96 -29.80
CA SER A 320 3.52 -17.78 -30.87
C SER A 320 2.44 -18.50 -31.66
N GLU A 321 1.49 -19.15 -30.99
CA GLU A 321 0.35 -19.83 -31.62
C GLU A 321 -0.51 -18.86 -32.44
N SER A 322 -0.81 -17.67 -31.89
CA SER A 322 -1.55 -16.63 -32.59
C SER A 322 -0.80 -16.09 -33.82
N LEU A 323 0.50 -15.84 -33.70
CA LEU A 323 1.32 -15.38 -34.81
C LEU A 323 1.42 -16.44 -35.91
N ASN A 324 1.63 -17.71 -35.55
CA ASN A 324 1.67 -18.81 -36.50
C ASN A 324 0.34 -18.97 -37.27
N ALA A 325 -0.80 -18.82 -36.58
CA ALA A 325 -2.12 -18.81 -37.22
C ALA A 325 -2.27 -17.64 -38.20
N CYS A 326 -1.78 -16.44 -37.83
CA CYS A 326 -1.74 -15.27 -38.71
C CYS A 326 -0.87 -15.50 -39.95
N MET A 327 0.29 -16.16 -39.82
CA MET A 327 1.16 -16.50 -40.95
C MET A 327 0.51 -17.51 -41.91
N ALA A 328 -0.25 -18.46 -41.37
CA ALA A 328 -0.94 -19.48 -42.16
C ALA A 328 -2.20 -18.95 -42.88
N ALA A 329 -2.77 -17.83 -42.42
CA ALA A 329 -4.00 -17.28 -42.96
C ALA A 329 -3.86 -16.90 -44.45
N LYS A 330 -4.93 -17.09 -45.22
CA LYS A 330 -4.94 -16.82 -46.67
C LYS A 330 -5.65 -15.53 -47.05
N THR A 331 -5.90 -14.63 -46.11
CA THR A 331 -6.54 -13.32 -46.38
C THR A 331 -5.50 -12.21 -46.22
N LEU A 332 -5.65 -11.07 -46.91
CA LEU A 332 -4.66 -9.98 -46.86
C LEU A 332 -4.50 -9.37 -45.46
N ALA A 333 -5.62 -9.18 -44.75
CA ALA A 333 -5.67 -8.65 -43.39
C ALA A 333 -6.57 -9.52 -42.50
N PRO A 334 -6.06 -10.68 -42.02
CA PRO A 334 -6.81 -11.53 -41.10
C PRO A 334 -7.11 -10.78 -39.79
N ALA A 335 -8.25 -11.10 -39.16
CA ALA A 335 -8.54 -10.57 -37.83
C ALA A 335 -7.48 -11.04 -36.81
N ASN A 336 -7.15 -10.18 -35.85
CA ASN A 336 -6.13 -10.45 -34.82
C ASN A 336 -4.76 -10.89 -35.38
N CYS A 337 -4.39 -10.40 -36.56
CA CYS A 337 -3.09 -10.65 -37.17
C CYS A 337 -2.27 -9.35 -37.13
N PRO A 338 -1.07 -9.35 -36.54
CA PRO A 338 -0.23 -8.15 -36.50
C PRO A 338 0.22 -7.72 -37.90
N ILE A 339 0.14 -8.62 -38.89
CA ILE A 339 0.50 -8.37 -40.29
C ILE A 339 -0.76 -8.03 -41.09
N GLY A 340 -0.76 -6.85 -41.73
CA GLY A 340 -1.85 -6.41 -42.60
C GLY A 340 -1.26 -6.01 -43.93
N LEU A 341 -1.57 -6.80 -44.95
CA LEU A 341 -1.10 -6.57 -46.31
C LEU A 341 -2.15 -5.75 -47.06
N THR A 342 -1.69 -4.82 -47.89
CA THR A 342 -2.54 -4.10 -48.85
C THR A 342 -2.08 -4.41 -50.26
N SER A 343 -3.00 -4.45 -51.21
CA SER A 343 -2.67 -4.47 -52.64
C SER A 343 -2.84 -3.06 -53.22
N ASP A 344 -2.01 -2.69 -54.20
CA ASP A 344 -2.04 -1.37 -54.86
C ASP A 344 -3.25 -1.22 -55.83
N GLY A 345 -4.43 -1.70 -55.42
CA GLY A 345 -5.68 -1.67 -56.19
C GLY A 345 -5.91 -2.86 -57.13
N ALA A 346 -4.92 -3.75 -57.30
CA ALA A 346 -5.10 -4.96 -58.09
C ALA A 346 -5.79 -6.08 -57.27
N PRO A 347 -6.78 -6.80 -57.84
CA PRO A 347 -7.42 -7.93 -57.16
C PRO A 347 -6.44 -9.09 -56.91
N VAL A 348 -6.43 -9.61 -55.68
CA VAL A 348 -5.53 -10.68 -55.22
C VAL A 348 -6.26 -12.02 -55.16
N VAL A 349 -5.59 -13.10 -55.54
CA VAL A 349 -6.05 -14.46 -55.31
C VAL A 349 -5.69 -14.85 -53.87
N GLU A 350 -6.61 -14.65 -52.94
CA GLU A 350 -6.36 -14.84 -51.50
C GLU A 350 -5.72 -16.20 -51.14
N SER A 351 -6.18 -17.31 -51.72
CA SER A 351 -5.61 -18.64 -51.48
C SER A 351 -4.12 -18.78 -51.81
N SER A 352 -3.57 -17.89 -52.64
CA SER A 352 -2.14 -17.88 -53.03
C SER A 352 -1.24 -17.12 -52.06
N ILE A 353 -1.80 -16.44 -51.06
CA ILE A 353 -1.00 -15.67 -50.11
C ILE A 353 -0.10 -16.63 -49.31
N GLU A 354 1.19 -16.37 -49.38
CA GLU A 354 2.23 -17.08 -48.65
C GLU A 354 2.96 -16.09 -47.74
N ARG A 355 3.18 -16.49 -46.48
CA ARG A 355 3.97 -15.73 -45.51
C ARG A 355 4.91 -16.69 -44.80
N THR A 356 6.15 -16.27 -44.59
CA THR A 356 7.17 -17.03 -43.87
C THR A 356 7.87 -16.12 -42.89
N LEU A 357 7.97 -16.56 -41.64
CA LEU A 357 8.69 -15.85 -40.58
C LEU A 357 10.19 -16.09 -40.72
N ASP A 358 10.97 -15.03 -40.53
CA ASP A 358 12.42 -15.11 -40.52
C ASP A 358 12.91 -15.19 -39.06
N GLY A 359 13.37 -16.37 -38.65
CA GLY A 359 13.84 -16.63 -37.28
C GLY A 359 12.72 -16.80 -36.24
N ASP A 360 13.10 -16.86 -34.96
CA ASP A 360 12.17 -16.89 -33.83
C ASP A 360 12.04 -15.50 -33.21
N PRO A 361 10.90 -14.80 -33.37
CA PRO A 361 10.72 -13.46 -32.84
C PRO A 361 10.52 -13.45 -31.31
N PHE A 362 10.38 -14.60 -30.68
CA PHE A 362 10.18 -14.73 -29.23
C PHE A 362 11.45 -15.04 -28.45
N ALA A 363 12.57 -15.32 -29.12
CA ALA A 363 13.84 -15.69 -28.46
C ALA A 363 14.28 -14.66 -27.40
N ASP A 364 14.14 -13.37 -27.74
CA ASP A 364 14.48 -12.25 -26.85
C ASP A 364 13.25 -11.54 -26.25
N ALA A 365 12.06 -12.13 -26.37
CA ALA A 365 10.86 -11.55 -25.80
C ALA A 365 10.99 -11.45 -24.27
N ARG A 366 10.58 -10.30 -23.73
CA ARG A 366 10.56 -9.99 -22.30
C ARG A 366 9.17 -9.45 -21.94
N PRO A 367 8.12 -10.31 -21.93
CA PRO A 367 6.81 -9.86 -21.53
C PRO A 367 6.85 -9.40 -20.06
N ARG A 368 6.07 -8.36 -19.78
CA ARG A 368 5.94 -7.75 -18.46
C ARG A 368 4.48 -7.37 -18.22
N LEU A 369 4.12 -7.10 -16.98
CA LEU A 369 2.80 -6.53 -16.70
C LEU A 369 2.72 -5.08 -17.19
N SER A 370 1.54 -4.68 -17.65
CA SER A 370 1.25 -3.31 -18.04
C SER A 370 1.15 -2.44 -16.80
N LEU A 371 1.87 -1.31 -16.80
CA LEU A 371 1.87 -0.37 -15.68
C LEU A 371 0.51 0.32 -15.45
N GLN A 372 -0.37 0.29 -16.45
CA GLN A 372 -1.71 0.87 -16.34
C GLN A 372 -2.76 -0.15 -15.87
N LYS A 373 -2.48 -1.44 -16.06
CA LYS A 373 -3.38 -2.52 -15.70
C LYS A 373 -2.58 -3.80 -15.47
N LEU A 374 -2.26 -4.08 -14.21
CA LEU A 374 -1.39 -5.20 -13.82
C LEU A 374 -2.01 -6.59 -14.10
N THR A 375 -3.27 -6.63 -14.53
CA THR A 375 -3.92 -7.84 -15.04
C THR A 375 -3.56 -8.16 -16.50
N GLN A 376 -2.82 -7.28 -17.17
CA GLN A 376 -2.44 -7.44 -18.58
C GLN A 376 -0.94 -7.63 -18.68
N ALA A 377 -0.53 -8.70 -19.34
CA ALA A 377 0.83 -8.86 -19.82
C ALA A 377 0.97 -8.18 -21.19
N GLU A 378 2.11 -7.55 -21.43
CA GLU A 378 2.45 -6.98 -22.73
C GLU A 378 3.92 -7.18 -23.06
N SER A 379 4.21 -7.34 -24.36
CA SER A 379 5.57 -7.37 -24.89
C SER A 379 5.61 -6.62 -26.21
N PRO A 380 6.59 -5.73 -26.42
CA PRO A 380 6.94 -5.35 -27.77
C PRO A 380 7.56 -6.57 -28.47
N LEU A 381 7.23 -6.75 -29.73
CA LEU A 381 7.82 -7.78 -30.60
C LEU A 381 8.19 -7.15 -31.92
N THR A 382 9.42 -7.38 -32.34
CA THR A 382 9.90 -7.03 -33.67
C THR A 382 10.20 -8.32 -34.41
N PHE A 383 9.64 -8.45 -35.62
CA PHE A 383 9.85 -9.64 -36.44
C PHE A 383 9.96 -9.30 -37.91
N GLN A 384 10.70 -10.14 -38.62
CA GLN A 384 10.88 -10.07 -40.06
C GLN A 384 10.11 -11.21 -40.70
N TYR A 385 9.49 -10.92 -41.84
CA TYR A 385 8.80 -11.94 -42.60
C TYR A 385 8.87 -11.64 -44.09
N THR A 386 8.81 -12.71 -44.87
CA THR A 386 8.69 -12.68 -46.32
C THR A 386 7.25 -13.00 -46.73
N TYR A 387 6.71 -12.29 -47.71
CA TYR A 387 5.37 -12.53 -48.25
C TYR A 387 5.30 -12.48 -49.77
N SER A 388 4.38 -13.26 -50.35
CA SER A 388 4.06 -13.25 -51.78
C SER A 388 2.60 -13.66 -52.04
N TRP A 389 2.07 -13.31 -53.21
CA TRP A 389 0.74 -13.70 -53.66
C TRP A 389 0.60 -13.56 -55.18
N ASP A 390 -0.43 -14.18 -55.75
CA ASP A 390 -0.83 -14.07 -57.14
C ASP A 390 -1.99 -13.07 -57.31
N PHE A 391 -1.98 -12.33 -58.41
CA PHE A 391 -3.08 -11.44 -58.80
C PHE A 391 -4.07 -12.19 -59.69
N VAL A 392 -5.35 -11.78 -59.68
CA VAL A 392 -6.39 -12.38 -60.54
C VAL A 392 -6.03 -12.26 -62.03
N GLY A 393 -5.22 -11.26 -62.41
CA GLY A 393 -4.69 -11.08 -63.77
C GLY A 393 -3.57 -12.06 -64.16
N GLY A 394 -3.20 -13.01 -63.32
CA GLY A 394 -2.23 -14.08 -63.61
C GLY A 394 -0.76 -13.72 -63.37
N SER A 395 -0.45 -12.50 -62.95
CA SER A 395 0.90 -12.13 -62.49
C SER A 395 1.11 -12.51 -61.03
N ARG A 396 2.38 -12.81 -60.65
CA ARG A 396 2.77 -13.08 -59.26
C ARG A 396 3.55 -11.90 -58.69
N GLN A 397 3.21 -11.49 -57.47
CA GLN A 397 4.04 -10.60 -56.71
C GLN A 397 5.34 -11.30 -56.31
N ARG A 398 6.49 -10.68 -56.61
CA ARG A 398 7.78 -11.19 -56.15
C ARG A 398 7.82 -11.20 -54.62
N PRO A 399 8.46 -12.21 -53.99
CA PRO A 399 8.64 -12.22 -52.54
C PRO A 399 9.21 -10.89 -52.05
N ARG A 400 8.52 -10.27 -51.10
CA ARG A 400 8.95 -9.05 -50.43
C ARG A 400 9.20 -9.35 -48.96
N GLN A 401 10.23 -8.73 -48.41
CA GLN A 401 10.50 -8.74 -46.98
C GLN A 401 9.88 -7.51 -46.33
N ALA A 402 9.41 -7.68 -45.11
CA ALA A 402 8.95 -6.61 -44.24
C ALA A 402 9.42 -6.88 -42.80
N THR A 403 9.59 -5.78 -42.08
CA THR A 403 9.86 -5.79 -40.63
C THR A 403 8.71 -5.07 -39.96
N GLU A 404 8.14 -5.68 -38.93
CA GLU A 404 7.06 -5.10 -38.14
C GLU A 404 7.48 -5.03 -36.68
N THR A 405 7.12 -3.95 -36.01
CA THR A 405 7.21 -3.83 -34.55
C THR A 405 5.82 -3.58 -34.02
N VAL A 406 5.35 -4.49 -33.17
CA VAL A 406 3.98 -4.49 -32.65
C VAL A 406 3.98 -4.79 -31.15
N TRP A 407 2.91 -4.40 -30.48
CA TRP A 407 2.65 -4.80 -29.09
C TRP A 407 1.70 -5.98 -29.07
N VAL A 408 2.10 -7.06 -28.41
CA VAL A 408 1.19 -8.15 -28.05
C VAL A 408 0.74 -7.97 -26.61
N ARG A 409 -0.54 -8.19 -26.35
CA ARG A 409 -1.16 -8.10 -25.02
C ARG A 409 -1.99 -9.33 -24.70
N ALA A 410 -2.01 -9.74 -23.43
CA ALA A 410 -2.85 -10.83 -22.93
C ALA A 410 -3.42 -10.48 -21.54
N ASN A 411 -4.66 -10.86 -21.27
CA ASN A 411 -5.19 -10.84 -19.90
C ASN A 411 -4.67 -12.08 -19.15
N VAL A 412 -4.05 -11.87 -17.98
CA VAL A 412 -3.41 -12.93 -17.18
C VAL A 412 -4.14 -13.24 -15.86
N LEU A 413 -5.38 -12.75 -15.69
CA LEU A 413 -6.25 -13.14 -14.57
C LEU A 413 -6.95 -14.50 -14.75
N GLY A 414 -7.02 -15.02 -15.98
CA GLY A 414 -7.81 -16.20 -16.32
C GLY A 414 -7.04 -17.51 -16.33
N ASP A 415 -7.79 -18.61 -16.49
CA ASP A 415 -7.25 -19.95 -16.70
C ASP A 415 -6.61 -20.11 -18.10
N ALA A 416 -5.75 -21.13 -18.23
CA ALA A 416 -5.13 -21.49 -19.50
C ALA A 416 -6.18 -21.97 -20.53
N PRO A 417 -5.95 -21.76 -21.85
CA PRO A 417 -4.84 -21.01 -22.45
C PRO A 417 -5.12 -19.49 -22.49
N LEU A 418 -4.04 -18.70 -22.41
CA LEU A 418 -4.14 -17.24 -22.56
C LEU A 418 -4.57 -16.88 -23.98
N THR A 419 -5.39 -15.84 -24.12
CA THR A 419 -5.73 -15.24 -25.42
C THR A 419 -4.97 -13.94 -25.60
N VAL A 420 -4.32 -13.77 -26.75
CA VAL A 420 -3.55 -12.57 -27.08
C VAL A 420 -4.27 -11.65 -28.08
N THR A 421 -3.97 -10.36 -27.98
CA THR A 421 -4.38 -9.33 -28.95
C THR A 421 -3.16 -8.55 -29.43
N TRP A 422 -3.18 -8.16 -30.70
CA TRP A 422 -2.08 -7.43 -31.33
C TRP A 422 -2.45 -5.97 -31.58
N HIS A 423 -1.53 -5.06 -31.26
CA HIS A 423 -1.67 -3.60 -31.41
C HIS A 423 -0.47 -3.07 -32.19
N ARG A 424 -0.70 -2.20 -33.18
CA ARG A 424 0.36 -1.54 -33.94
C ARG A 424 0.66 -0.16 -33.39
#